data_AF-A0A7K4GPJ1-F1
#
_entry.id   AF-A0A7K4GPJ1-F1
#
_cell.length_a   1.000
_cell.length_b   1.000
_cell.length_c   1.000
_cell.angle_alpha   90.00
_cell.angle_beta   90.00
_cell.angle_gamma   90.00
#
_symmetry.space_group_name_H-M   'P 1'
#
loop_
_entity.id
_entity.type
_entity.pdbx_description
1 polymer ?
#
loop_
_entity_poly.entity_id
_entity_poly.type
_entity_poly.pdbx_seq_one_letter_code
_entity_poly.pdbx_strand_id
1 'polypeptide(L)'
;MSDEYEKDDEEEYKPRGPPPVQPPTIPPPSMPPPTSPPPPAPSYEAPVYEPAPTIPSGPSQADYNAVISQVQEKDNALGQMQNQINQMNAEYANLNAQIASKDNQINQLTGQIQSLQTTIEGFQGQITQINNEKAQLQAHIPQLEGQLQQVQQQNMNLQQQIGPLQAQISKLQEESAYKDKRIQELKEPKAVMPSSLAQGITSQSPTLGSTPSFGPSPTSSPSTAPAPSAGGGIGLGRRICPNCGATGFAIKEVEDKSKILSYIPKPQYAKKSVCTKCGFEF
;
A
#
# COMPACT_ATOMS: atom_id res chain seq x y z
N MET A 1 25.76 -29.14 40.19
CA MET A 1 25.47 -27.97 39.35
C MET A 1 24.22 -28.31 38.56
N SER A 2 23.03 -28.33 39.17
CA SER A 2 22.55 -27.47 40.28
C SER A 2 22.59 -25.99 39.87
N ASP A 3 21.53 -25.22 40.05
CA ASP A 3 20.45 -25.44 41.03
C ASP A 3 19.05 -25.66 40.41
N GLU A 4 18.29 -26.57 41.03
CA GLU A 4 16.82 -26.55 41.00
C GLU A 4 16.35 -25.46 41.96
N TYR A 5 15.23 -24.80 41.66
CA TYR A 5 14.44 -24.12 42.69
C TYR A 5 12.94 -24.33 42.44
N GLU A 6 12.27 -24.80 43.49
CA GLU A 6 10.83 -24.96 43.61
C GLU A 6 10.14 -23.59 43.49
N LYS A 7 9.02 -23.41 42.79
CA LYS A 7 7.69 -24.03 42.95
C LYS A 7 6.97 -23.56 44.23
N ASP A 8 6.13 -22.54 44.06
CA ASP A 8 5.04 -22.19 44.99
C ASP A 8 3.73 -22.08 44.21
N ASP A 9 2.84 -23.06 44.40
CA ASP A 9 1.44 -23.01 43.97
C ASP A 9 0.60 -22.51 45.17
N GLU A 10 0.25 -21.22 45.22
CA GLU A 10 -0.63 -20.68 46.28
C GLU A 10 -2.10 -21.11 46.08
N GLU A 11 -2.41 -22.38 46.40
CA GLU A 11 -3.80 -22.86 46.45
C GLU A 11 -4.58 -22.32 47.66
N GLU A 12 -5.88 -22.09 47.44
CA GLU A 12 -6.75 -21.29 48.31
C GLU A 12 -7.13 -22.00 49.63
N TYR A 13 -6.40 -21.74 50.71
CA TYR A 13 -6.67 -22.34 52.03
C TYR A 13 -7.94 -21.78 52.72
N LYS A 14 -9.11 -22.34 52.39
CA LYS A 14 -10.37 -22.12 53.11
C LYS A 14 -10.49 -23.05 54.34
N PRO A 15 -10.50 -22.54 55.59
CA PRO A 15 -10.72 -23.37 56.77
C PRO A 15 -12.17 -23.88 56.84
N ARG A 16 -12.36 -25.19 56.98
CA ARG A 16 -13.67 -25.78 57.28
C ARG A 16 -14.02 -25.57 58.76
N GLY A 17 -15.20 -25.02 59.03
CA GLY A 17 -15.75 -24.95 60.40
C GLY A 17 -16.07 -26.34 60.97
N PRO A 18 -16.05 -26.51 62.31
CA PRO A 18 -16.36 -27.77 62.97
C PRO A 18 -17.85 -28.14 62.86
N PRO A 19 -18.19 -29.45 62.89
CA PRO A 19 -19.57 -29.92 62.82
C PRO A 19 -20.34 -29.67 64.13
N PRO A 20 -21.68 -29.54 64.08
CA PRO A 20 -22.51 -29.35 65.27
C PRO A 20 -22.61 -30.63 66.12
N VAL A 21 -22.44 -30.49 67.43
CA VAL A 21 -22.58 -31.59 68.40
C VAL A 21 -24.01 -31.62 68.96
N GLN A 22 -24.66 -32.77 68.94
CA GLN A 22 -25.97 -32.96 69.57
C GLN A 22 -25.81 -33.26 71.08
N PRO A 23 -26.66 -32.70 71.96
CA PRO A 23 -26.64 -33.02 73.39
C PRO A 23 -27.23 -34.42 73.66
N PRO A 24 -26.70 -35.18 74.64
CA PRO A 24 -27.19 -36.51 74.97
C PRO A 24 -28.51 -36.47 75.76
N THR A 25 -29.41 -37.41 75.47
CA THR A 25 -30.62 -37.66 76.26
C THR A 25 -30.31 -38.58 77.45
N ILE A 26 -30.79 -38.21 78.64
CA ILE A 26 -30.67 -39.00 79.87
C ILE A 26 -32.09 -39.35 80.36
N PRO A 27 -32.40 -40.62 80.68
CA PRO A 27 -33.71 -41.01 81.18
C PRO A 27 -33.93 -40.58 82.65
N PRO A 28 -35.18 -40.32 83.07
CA PRO A 28 -35.47 -39.95 84.45
C PRO A 28 -35.29 -41.13 85.42
N PRO A 29 -34.71 -40.93 86.62
CA PRO A 29 -34.62 -41.98 87.64
C PRO A 29 -35.95 -42.15 88.38
N SER A 30 -36.41 -43.40 88.49
CA SER A 30 -37.55 -43.75 89.35
C SER A 30 -37.16 -43.69 90.83
N MET A 31 -37.97 -43.00 91.65
CA MET A 31 -37.85 -43.02 93.11
C MET A 31 -39.12 -43.59 93.78
N PRO A 32 -39.00 -44.34 94.88
CA PRO A 32 -40.14 -44.92 95.60
C PRO A 32 -40.88 -43.89 96.47
N PRO A 33 -42.16 -44.13 96.82
CA PRO A 33 -42.93 -43.21 97.65
C PRO A 33 -42.52 -43.30 99.14
N PRO A 34 -42.40 -42.17 99.87
CA PRO A 34 -42.16 -42.16 101.30
C PRO A 34 -43.47 -42.44 102.08
N THR A 35 -43.47 -43.48 102.91
CA THR A 35 -44.64 -43.92 103.69
C THR A 35 -44.54 -43.52 105.18
N SER A 36 -44.72 -42.24 105.49
CA SER A 36 -44.85 -41.73 106.87
C SER A 36 -45.75 -40.49 106.94
N PRO A 37 -46.81 -40.45 107.77
CA PRO A 37 -47.53 -39.23 108.06
C PRO A 37 -46.80 -38.37 109.11
N PRO A 38 -46.59 -37.06 108.89
CA PRO A 38 -46.06 -36.16 109.92
C PRO A 38 -47.12 -35.87 111.00
N PRO A 39 -46.72 -35.73 112.29
CA PRO A 39 -47.63 -35.45 113.40
C PRO A 39 -48.10 -33.98 113.45
N PRO A 40 -49.22 -33.68 114.15
CA PRO A 40 -49.82 -32.34 114.16
C PRO A 40 -49.25 -31.40 115.25
N ALA A 41 -49.10 -30.12 114.85
CA ALA A 41 -48.86 -28.93 115.70
C ALA A 41 -47.52 -28.90 116.47
N PRO A 42 -46.96 -27.69 116.73
CA PRO A 42 -47.59 -26.71 117.62
C PRO A 42 -47.93 -25.37 116.96
N SER A 43 -48.84 -24.61 117.61
CA SER A 43 -49.06 -23.19 117.33
C SER A 43 -47.87 -22.37 117.84
N TYR A 44 -47.25 -21.57 116.97
CA TYR A 44 -46.22 -20.59 117.35
C TYR A 44 -46.66 -19.18 116.93
N GLU A 45 -46.30 -18.18 117.73
CA GLU A 45 -46.65 -16.79 117.50
C GLU A 45 -45.91 -16.22 116.28
N ALA A 46 -46.53 -15.25 115.61
CA ALA A 46 -45.97 -14.64 114.41
C ALA A 46 -44.74 -13.77 114.74
N PRO A 47 -43.55 -14.04 114.17
CA PRO A 47 -42.39 -13.19 114.40
C PRO A 47 -42.58 -11.83 113.73
N VAL A 48 -42.14 -10.77 114.41
CA VAL A 48 -42.08 -9.42 113.84
C VAL A 48 -41.02 -9.39 112.74
N TYR A 49 -41.45 -9.22 111.50
CA TYR A 49 -40.56 -9.11 110.34
C TYR A 49 -39.93 -7.72 110.30
N GLU A 50 -38.60 -7.64 110.46
CA GLU A 50 -37.85 -6.46 110.01
C GLU A 50 -37.90 -6.39 108.47
N PRO A 51 -37.97 -5.19 107.86
CA PRO A 51 -37.99 -5.05 106.41
C PRO A 51 -36.66 -5.52 105.81
N ALA A 52 -36.73 -6.52 104.93
CA ALA A 52 -35.56 -7.07 104.26
C ALA A 52 -34.80 -5.97 103.49
N PRO A 53 -33.44 -5.99 103.48
CA PRO A 53 -32.65 -5.00 102.76
C PRO A 53 -33.03 -5.01 101.28
N THR A 54 -33.35 -3.84 100.74
CA THR A 54 -33.77 -3.68 99.34
C THR A 54 -32.61 -4.02 98.41
N ILE A 55 -32.61 -5.24 97.89
CA ILE A 55 -31.78 -5.64 96.75
C ILE A 55 -32.08 -4.65 95.61
N PRO A 56 -31.07 -4.03 94.98
CA PRO A 56 -31.29 -3.15 93.84
C PRO A 56 -32.06 -3.89 92.76
N SER A 57 -33.24 -3.38 92.40
CA SER A 57 -34.08 -3.97 91.36
C SER A 57 -33.29 -4.10 90.07
N GLY A 58 -33.18 -5.33 89.56
CA GLY A 58 -32.59 -5.57 88.24
C GLY A 58 -33.38 -4.86 87.12
N PRO A 59 -32.79 -4.69 85.93
CA PRO A 59 -33.46 -4.07 84.79
C PRO A 59 -34.81 -4.77 84.51
N SER A 60 -35.84 -3.97 84.24
CA SER A 60 -37.20 -4.45 84.12
C SER A 60 -37.42 -5.22 82.82
N GLN A 61 -38.51 -5.99 82.75
CA GLN A 61 -38.90 -6.67 81.51
C GLN A 61 -39.12 -5.69 80.33
N ALA A 62 -39.50 -4.44 80.61
CA ALA A 62 -39.63 -3.40 79.60
C ALA A 62 -38.26 -2.99 79.03
N ASP A 63 -37.24 -2.87 79.89
CA ASP A 63 -35.86 -2.53 79.49
C ASP A 63 -35.25 -3.66 78.62
N TYR A 64 -35.44 -4.92 79.01
CA TYR A 64 -35.05 -6.08 78.18
C TYR A 64 -35.73 -6.05 76.81
N ASN A 65 -37.05 -5.82 76.76
CA ASN A 65 -37.78 -5.77 75.49
C ASN A 65 -37.31 -4.60 74.61
N ALA A 66 -37.00 -3.43 75.20
CA ALA A 66 -36.47 -2.28 74.47
C ALA A 66 -35.07 -2.56 73.90
N VAL A 67 -34.19 -3.24 74.64
CA VAL A 67 -32.87 -3.68 74.15
C VAL A 67 -33.03 -4.69 73.00
N ILE A 68 -33.95 -5.64 73.10
CA ILE A 68 -34.21 -6.62 72.02
C ILE A 68 -34.65 -5.91 70.73
N SER A 69 -35.59 -4.97 70.79
CA SER A 69 -36.00 -4.17 69.62
C SER A 69 -34.82 -3.39 69.04
N GLN A 70 -34.00 -2.76 69.89
CA GLN A 70 -32.85 -1.99 69.42
C GLN A 70 -31.74 -2.87 68.81
N VAL A 71 -31.60 -4.12 69.24
CA VAL A 71 -30.73 -5.11 68.58
C VAL A 71 -31.29 -5.46 67.20
N GLN A 72 -32.59 -5.76 67.09
CA GLN A 72 -33.23 -6.06 65.80
C GLN A 72 -33.13 -4.90 64.80
N GLU A 73 -33.27 -3.65 65.24
CA GLU A 73 -33.03 -2.47 64.39
C GLU A 73 -31.59 -2.41 63.88
N LYS A 74 -30.60 -2.73 64.73
CA LYS A 74 -29.17 -2.73 64.38
C LYS A 74 -28.82 -3.87 63.44
N ASP A 75 -29.37 -5.06 63.64
CA ASP A 75 -29.18 -6.21 62.76
C ASP A 75 -29.75 -5.95 61.35
N ASN A 76 -30.94 -5.33 61.28
CA ASN A 76 -31.52 -4.88 60.01
C ASN A 76 -30.65 -3.81 59.32
N ALA A 77 -30.13 -2.83 60.07
CA ALA A 77 -29.24 -1.80 59.53
C ALA A 77 -27.89 -2.38 59.06
N LEU A 78 -27.31 -3.35 59.79
CA LEU A 78 -26.12 -4.09 59.39
C LEU A 78 -26.36 -4.88 58.10
N GLY A 79 -27.51 -5.57 57.98
CA GLY A 79 -27.90 -6.26 56.75
C GLY A 79 -28.04 -5.32 55.55
N GLN A 80 -28.59 -4.12 55.74
CA GLN A 80 -28.66 -3.10 54.69
C GLN A 80 -27.27 -2.58 54.28
N MET A 81 -26.41 -2.24 55.25
CA MET A 81 -25.04 -1.81 54.97
C MET A 81 -24.20 -2.90 54.29
N GLN A 82 -24.34 -4.17 54.70
CA GLN A 82 -23.64 -5.29 54.05
C GLN A 82 -24.08 -5.44 52.58
N ASN A 83 -25.37 -5.26 52.27
CA ASN A 83 -25.85 -5.27 50.89
C ASN A 83 -25.31 -4.09 50.07
N GLN A 84 -25.22 -2.89 50.64
CA GLN A 84 -24.60 -1.74 49.99
C GLN A 84 -23.10 -1.95 49.74
N ILE A 85 -22.36 -2.51 50.70
CA ILE A 85 -20.94 -2.88 50.53
C ILE A 85 -20.79 -3.91 49.40
N ASN A 86 -21.65 -4.93 49.35
CA ASN A 86 -21.62 -5.94 48.28
C ASN A 86 -21.90 -5.34 46.89
N GLN A 87 -22.84 -4.39 46.80
CA GLN A 87 -23.13 -3.65 45.56
C GLN A 87 -21.94 -2.79 45.12
N MET A 88 -21.40 -1.97 46.03
CA MET A 88 -20.27 -1.08 45.75
C MET A 88 -19.00 -1.85 45.36
N ASN A 89 -18.75 -3.02 45.97
CA ASN A 89 -17.66 -3.92 45.56
C ASN A 89 -17.85 -4.48 44.14
N ALA A 90 -19.08 -4.81 43.75
CA ALA A 90 -19.39 -5.27 42.39
C ALA A 90 -19.24 -4.15 41.34
N GLU A 91 -19.67 -2.93 41.68
CA GLU A 91 -19.45 -1.74 40.84
C GLU A 91 -17.96 -1.41 40.71
N TYR A 92 -17.20 -1.45 41.80
CA TYR A 92 -15.75 -1.24 41.79
C TYR A 92 -15.02 -2.26 40.91
N ALA A 93 -15.35 -3.55 41.04
CA ALA A 93 -14.79 -4.60 40.19
C ALA A 93 -15.13 -4.39 38.70
N ASN A 94 -16.35 -3.94 38.40
CA ASN A 94 -16.78 -3.61 37.03
C ASN A 94 -16.01 -2.41 36.46
N LEU A 95 -15.89 -1.32 37.22
CA LEU A 95 -15.11 -0.14 36.81
C LEU A 95 -13.63 -0.48 36.59
N ASN A 96 -13.03 -1.29 37.46
CA ASN A 96 -11.64 -1.71 37.31
C ASN A 96 -11.41 -2.54 36.04
N ALA A 97 -12.35 -3.43 35.70
CA ALA A 97 -12.33 -4.16 34.42
C ALA A 97 -12.53 -3.25 33.19
N GLN A 98 -13.36 -2.21 33.30
CA GLN A 98 -13.50 -1.19 32.25
C GLN A 98 -12.23 -0.37 32.05
N ILE A 99 -11.55 0.04 33.14
CA ILE A 99 -10.27 0.75 33.10
C ILE A 99 -9.21 -0.11 32.38
N ALA A 100 -9.00 -1.35 32.83
CA ALA A 100 -8.05 -2.26 32.20
C ALA A 100 -8.34 -2.51 30.70
N SER A 101 -9.62 -2.57 30.32
CA SER A 101 -10.04 -2.66 28.90
C SER A 101 -9.67 -1.39 28.11
N LYS A 102 -9.85 -0.20 28.72
CA LYS A 102 -9.50 1.09 28.11
C LYS A 102 -8.00 1.30 27.99
N ASP A 103 -7.21 0.91 28.98
CA ASP A 103 -5.74 0.98 28.91
C ASP A 103 -5.17 0.09 27.79
N ASN A 104 -5.73 -1.12 27.63
CA ASN A 104 -5.41 -1.98 26.49
C ASN A 104 -5.79 -1.33 25.14
N GLN A 105 -6.94 -0.67 25.05
CA GLN A 105 -7.35 0.08 23.85
C GLN A 105 -6.39 1.26 23.57
N ILE A 106 -5.95 1.99 24.59
CA ILE A 106 -5.00 3.12 24.49
C ILE A 106 -3.63 2.63 24.01
N ASN A 107 -3.13 1.52 24.55
CA ASN A 107 -1.86 0.92 24.15
C ASN A 107 -1.88 0.46 22.68
N GLN A 108 -2.97 -0.18 22.23
CA GLN A 108 -3.16 -0.56 20.83
C GLN A 108 -3.19 0.65 19.89
N LEU A 109 -3.94 1.70 20.24
CA LEU A 109 -4.01 2.93 19.44
C LEU A 109 -2.67 3.66 19.39
N THR A 110 -1.92 3.68 20.49
CA THR A 110 -0.56 4.26 20.56
C THR A 110 0.40 3.53 19.61
N GLY A 111 0.38 2.19 19.59
CA GLY A 111 1.17 1.40 18.65
C GLY A 111 0.78 1.62 17.18
N GLN A 112 -0.52 1.79 16.89
CA GLN A 112 -0.99 2.15 15.55
C GLN A 112 -0.52 3.54 15.12
N ILE A 113 -0.54 4.53 16.02
CA ILE A 113 -0.03 5.88 15.74
C ILE A 113 1.46 5.86 15.40
N GLN A 114 2.28 5.14 16.17
CA GLN A 114 3.71 4.99 15.91
C GLN A 114 3.98 4.34 14.55
N SER A 115 3.27 3.26 14.22
CA SER A 115 3.37 2.58 12.91
C SER A 115 2.99 3.50 11.74
N LEU A 116 1.95 4.32 11.91
CA LEU A 116 1.54 5.32 10.92
C LEU A 116 2.56 6.46 10.78
N GLN A 117 3.18 6.92 11.87
CA GLN A 117 4.25 7.91 11.84
C GLN A 117 5.46 7.42 11.03
N THR A 118 5.99 6.22 11.32
CA THR A 118 7.08 5.60 10.55
C THR A 118 6.71 5.42 9.07
N THR A 119 5.44 5.09 8.78
CA THR A 119 4.95 4.97 7.39
C THR A 119 4.93 6.32 6.66
N ILE A 120 4.53 7.40 7.34
CA ILE A 120 4.52 8.77 6.80
C ILE A 120 5.95 9.25 6.52
N GLU A 121 6.88 9.03 7.45
CA GLU A 121 8.31 9.34 7.27
C GLU A 121 8.91 8.61 6.06
N GLY A 122 8.60 7.32 5.91
CA GLY A 122 8.99 6.52 4.74
C GLY A 122 8.48 7.08 3.41
N PHE A 123 7.21 7.47 3.33
CA PHE A 123 6.65 8.11 2.13
C PHE A 123 7.25 9.51 1.89
N GLN A 124 7.55 10.28 2.93
CA GLN A 124 8.17 11.60 2.79
C GLN A 124 9.62 11.50 2.27
N GLY A 125 10.35 10.46 2.66
CA GLY A 125 11.64 10.08 2.06
C GLY A 125 11.52 9.74 0.57
N GLN A 126 10.56 8.90 0.18
CA GLN A 126 10.29 8.55 -1.22
C GLN A 126 9.91 9.75 -2.08
N ILE A 127 9.06 10.65 -1.56
CA ILE A 127 8.69 11.92 -2.23
C ILE A 127 9.93 12.79 -2.45
N THR A 128 10.85 12.83 -1.49
CA THR A 128 12.11 13.59 -1.59
C THR A 128 13.03 13.00 -2.67
N GLN A 129 13.18 11.67 -2.72
CA GLN A 129 13.95 10.98 -3.76
C GLN A 129 13.38 11.26 -5.17
N ILE A 130 12.07 11.06 -5.36
CA ILE A 130 11.40 11.25 -6.67
C ILE A 130 11.51 12.70 -7.15
N ASN A 131 11.43 13.68 -6.25
CA ASN A 131 11.64 15.09 -6.61
C ASN A 131 13.08 15.39 -7.03
N ASN A 132 14.08 14.76 -6.40
CA ASN A 132 15.49 14.91 -6.79
C ASN A 132 15.77 14.27 -8.16
N GLU A 133 15.27 13.04 -8.40
CA GLU A 133 15.38 12.36 -9.70
C GLU A 133 14.69 13.16 -10.81
N LYS A 134 13.49 13.68 -10.54
CA LYS A 134 12.77 14.59 -11.44
C LYS A 134 13.58 15.84 -11.76
N ALA A 135 14.19 16.50 -10.76
CA ALA A 135 15.01 17.69 -10.98
C ALA A 135 16.25 17.39 -11.83
N GLN A 136 16.91 16.25 -11.63
CA GLN A 136 18.04 15.80 -12.46
C GLN A 136 17.61 15.54 -13.91
N LEU A 137 16.50 14.84 -14.12
CA LEU A 137 15.95 14.60 -15.47
C LEU A 137 15.55 15.91 -16.16
N GLN A 138 14.93 16.85 -15.43
CA GLN A 138 14.60 18.18 -15.96
C GLN A 138 15.85 19.01 -16.31
N ALA A 139 16.98 18.81 -15.63
CA ALA A 139 18.26 19.44 -15.98
C ALA A 139 18.96 18.80 -17.19
N HIS A 140 18.77 17.50 -17.43
CA HIS A 140 19.34 16.81 -18.60
C HIS A 140 18.63 17.15 -19.93
N ILE A 141 17.32 17.47 -19.91
CA ILE A 141 16.56 17.84 -21.13
C ILE A 141 17.25 18.98 -21.92
N PRO A 142 17.50 20.18 -21.37
CA PRO A 142 18.12 21.27 -22.14
C PRO A 142 19.57 20.98 -22.54
N GLN A 143 20.28 20.10 -21.84
CA GLN A 143 21.61 19.65 -22.25
C GLN A 143 21.56 18.79 -23.52
N LEU A 144 20.60 17.86 -23.59
CA LEU A 144 20.37 17.02 -24.77
C LEU A 144 19.81 17.83 -25.94
N GLU A 145 18.94 18.80 -25.69
CA GLU A 145 18.46 19.74 -26.72
C GLU A 145 19.60 20.58 -27.31
N GLY A 146 20.52 21.09 -26.47
CA GLY A 146 21.71 21.80 -26.92
C GLY A 146 22.66 20.93 -27.74
N GLN A 147 22.90 19.68 -27.33
CA GLN A 147 23.68 18.71 -28.11
C GLN A 147 23.01 18.40 -29.46
N LEU A 148 21.69 18.24 -29.49
CA LEU A 148 20.93 18.01 -30.72
C LEU A 148 21.04 19.18 -31.70
N GLN A 149 20.93 20.43 -31.22
CA GLN A 149 21.14 21.63 -32.03
C GLN A 149 22.58 21.71 -32.56
N GLN A 150 23.59 21.38 -31.74
CA GLN A 150 24.99 21.36 -32.18
C GLN A 150 25.22 20.33 -33.30
N VAL A 151 24.70 19.11 -33.16
CA VAL A 151 24.82 18.06 -34.18
C VAL A 151 24.05 18.41 -35.46
N GLN A 152 22.86 19.02 -35.35
CA GLN A 152 22.12 19.53 -36.51
C GLN A 152 22.92 20.61 -37.25
N GLN A 153 23.53 21.55 -36.52
CA GLN A 153 24.34 22.62 -37.12
C GLN A 153 25.62 22.09 -37.79
N GLN A 154 26.27 21.07 -37.21
CA GLN A 154 27.38 20.37 -37.85
C GLN A 154 26.96 19.65 -39.13
N ASN A 155 25.81 18.94 -39.10
CA ASN A 155 25.28 18.23 -40.25
C ASN A 155 24.94 19.20 -41.40
N MET A 156 24.24 20.31 -41.12
CA MET A 156 23.99 21.37 -42.10
C MET A 156 25.28 21.95 -42.70
N ASN A 157 26.34 22.14 -41.89
CA ASN A 157 27.62 22.65 -42.38
C ASN A 157 28.31 21.64 -43.31
N LEU A 158 28.37 20.36 -42.92
CA LEU A 158 28.91 19.28 -43.77
C LEU A 158 28.12 19.15 -45.08
N GLN A 159 26.79 19.23 -45.01
CA GLN A 159 25.92 19.16 -46.19
C GLN A 159 26.15 20.33 -47.17
N GLN A 160 26.46 21.53 -46.64
CA GLN A 160 26.87 22.68 -47.48
C GLN A 160 28.26 22.49 -48.11
N GLN A 161 29.18 21.75 -47.48
CA GLN A 161 30.52 21.47 -48.05
C GLN A 161 30.48 20.46 -49.21
N ILE A 162 29.49 19.56 -49.27
CA ILE A 162 29.39 18.53 -50.31
C ILE A 162 29.32 19.15 -51.72
N GLY A 163 28.50 20.18 -51.93
CA GLY A 163 28.33 20.81 -53.24
C GLY A 163 29.62 21.39 -53.84
N PRO A 164 30.34 22.27 -53.12
CA PRO A 164 31.64 22.80 -53.55
C PRO A 164 32.69 21.72 -53.79
N LEU A 165 32.79 20.71 -52.92
CA LEU A 165 33.72 19.60 -53.08
C LEU A 165 33.39 18.76 -54.33
N GLN A 166 32.11 18.49 -54.60
CA GLN A 166 31.69 17.74 -55.78
C GLN A 166 31.92 18.53 -57.08
N ALA A 167 31.72 19.85 -57.06
CA ALA A 167 32.10 20.72 -58.18
C ALA A 167 33.62 20.76 -58.42
N GLN A 168 34.43 20.75 -57.34
CA GLN A 168 35.88 20.66 -57.44
C GLN A 168 36.33 19.31 -58.02
N ILE A 169 35.67 18.20 -57.65
CA ILE A 169 35.92 16.87 -58.22
C ILE A 169 35.62 16.87 -59.74
N SER A 170 34.46 17.37 -60.17
CA SER A 170 34.13 17.44 -61.60
C SER A 170 35.16 18.25 -62.39
N LYS A 171 35.57 19.43 -61.88
CA LYS A 171 36.61 20.25 -62.52
C LYS A 171 37.95 19.52 -62.67
N LEU A 172 38.37 18.78 -61.63
CA LEU A 172 39.62 18.00 -61.68
C LEU A 172 39.52 16.79 -62.64
N GLN A 173 38.34 16.19 -62.78
CA GLN A 173 38.07 15.15 -63.78
C GLN A 173 38.14 15.69 -65.20
N GLU A 174 37.55 16.86 -65.47
CA GLU A 174 37.65 17.57 -66.76
C GLU A 174 39.11 17.93 -67.09
N GLU A 175 39.87 18.44 -66.11
CA GLU A 175 41.28 18.79 -66.29
C GLU A 175 42.16 17.56 -66.57
N SER A 176 41.88 16.42 -65.91
CA SER A 176 42.54 15.15 -66.24
C SER A 176 42.21 14.72 -67.67
N ALA A 177 40.93 14.64 -68.04
CA ALA A 177 40.51 14.21 -69.36
C ALA A 177 41.08 15.09 -70.50
N TYR A 178 41.25 16.39 -70.25
CA TYR A 178 41.96 17.28 -71.17
C TYR A 178 43.46 16.96 -71.25
N LYS A 179 44.14 16.75 -70.12
CA LYS A 179 45.55 16.34 -70.08
C LYS A 179 45.79 14.99 -70.76
N ASP A 180 44.91 14.03 -70.55
CA ASP A 180 44.98 12.69 -71.13
C ASP A 180 44.84 12.72 -72.66
N LYS A 181 43.88 13.50 -73.20
CA LYS A 181 43.78 13.77 -74.65
C LYS A 181 45.05 14.40 -75.21
N ARG A 182 45.57 15.43 -74.54
CA ARG A 182 46.80 16.12 -74.96
C ARG A 182 48.04 15.22 -74.87
N ILE A 183 48.04 14.22 -73.98
CA ILE A 183 49.07 13.17 -73.94
C ILE A 183 48.92 12.18 -75.10
N GLN A 184 47.69 11.89 -75.58
CA GLN A 184 47.47 11.09 -76.79
C GLN A 184 47.92 11.86 -78.05
N GLU A 185 47.51 13.12 -78.21
CA GLU A 185 47.92 14.02 -79.32
C GLU A 185 49.46 14.15 -79.44
N LEU A 186 50.18 14.17 -78.30
CA LEU A 186 51.64 14.22 -78.26
C LEU A 186 52.34 12.86 -78.42
N LYS A 187 51.60 11.74 -78.37
CA LYS A 187 52.09 10.38 -78.61
C LYS A 187 51.87 9.91 -80.04
N GLU A 188 50.88 10.47 -80.75
CA GLU A 188 50.75 10.22 -82.19
C GLU A 188 51.94 10.82 -82.96
N PRO A 189 52.60 10.06 -83.85
CA PRO A 189 53.75 10.56 -84.59
C PRO A 189 53.30 11.63 -85.59
N LYS A 190 53.66 12.89 -85.31
CA LYS A 190 53.33 14.06 -86.12
C LYS A 190 53.85 13.91 -87.55
N ALA A 191 52.99 13.44 -88.44
CA ALA A 191 53.30 13.25 -89.86
C ALA A 191 53.70 14.58 -90.52
N VAL A 192 54.90 14.62 -91.10
CA VAL A 192 55.38 15.77 -91.87
C VAL A 192 54.96 15.59 -93.33
N MET A 193 54.45 16.68 -93.92
CA MET A 193 53.87 16.76 -95.26
C MET A 193 54.80 16.30 -96.39
N PRO A 194 54.28 15.62 -97.42
CA PRO A 194 54.68 15.82 -98.81
C PRO A 194 53.86 16.94 -99.49
N SER A 195 54.39 17.49 -100.58
CA SER A 195 53.89 18.73 -101.21
C SER A 195 52.68 18.57 -102.13
N SER A 196 52.05 19.72 -102.40
CA SER A 196 51.09 20.05 -103.46
C SER A 196 51.28 19.32 -104.80
N LEU A 197 50.17 18.95 -105.47
CA LEU A 197 49.81 19.30 -106.87
C LEU A 197 48.74 18.36 -107.47
N ALA A 198 47.46 18.74 -107.38
CA ALA A 198 46.40 18.26 -108.29
C ALA A 198 45.23 19.26 -108.28
N GLN A 199 44.74 19.65 -109.46
CA GLN A 199 43.60 20.57 -109.64
C GLN A 199 42.44 19.81 -110.30
N GLY A 200 41.17 20.17 -110.02
CA GLY A 200 40.04 19.59 -110.75
C GLY A 200 38.63 19.90 -110.22
N ILE A 201 38.01 20.92 -110.83
CA ILE A 201 36.58 21.05 -111.21
C ILE A 201 35.74 19.74 -111.20
N THR A 202 34.43 19.68 -110.95
CA THR A 202 33.30 20.66 -110.90
C THR A 202 32.04 19.96 -110.30
N SER A 203 30.94 20.54 -109.78
CA SER A 203 30.58 21.89 -109.28
C SER A 203 29.12 21.91 -108.72
N GLN A 204 28.71 23.05 -108.13
CA GLN A 204 27.33 23.49 -107.81
C GLN A 204 26.64 23.01 -106.51
N SER A 205 25.63 23.81 -106.11
CA SER A 205 24.98 24.03 -104.79
C SER A 205 23.58 24.66 -105.07
N PRO A 206 22.77 25.20 -104.11
CA PRO A 206 22.75 25.14 -102.64
C PRO A 206 21.50 24.33 -102.13
N THR A 207 20.62 24.62 -101.14
CA THR A 207 20.23 25.78 -100.29
C THR A 207 19.47 25.32 -99.02
N LEU A 208 19.64 26.06 -97.90
CA LEU A 208 18.75 26.20 -96.71
C LEU A 208 18.49 24.93 -95.84
N GLY A 209 18.29 25.02 -94.51
CA GLY A 209 18.42 26.17 -93.60
C GLY A 209 17.95 25.87 -92.15
N SER A 210 18.34 26.75 -91.22
CA SER A 210 17.67 27.06 -89.94
C SER A 210 17.50 25.99 -88.81
N THR A 211 18.47 26.00 -87.88
CA THR A 211 18.32 26.08 -86.39
C THR A 211 17.57 24.98 -85.57
N PRO A 212 17.95 24.76 -84.28
CA PRO A 212 17.55 23.58 -83.50
C PRO A 212 16.35 23.82 -82.56
N SER A 213 15.78 22.72 -82.02
CA SER A 213 14.99 22.77 -80.78
C SER A 213 15.16 21.50 -79.91
N PHE A 214 15.00 21.72 -78.61
CA PHE A 214 15.28 20.83 -77.50
C PHE A 214 14.40 19.58 -77.47
N GLY A 215 14.99 18.43 -77.11
CA GLY A 215 14.26 17.24 -76.70
C GLY A 215 14.56 16.87 -75.25
N PRO A 216 13.54 16.60 -74.43
CA PRO A 216 13.66 15.73 -73.26
C PRO A 216 12.74 14.50 -73.40
N SER A 217 13.30 13.31 -73.26
CA SER A 217 12.52 12.08 -73.08
C SER A 217 12.03 11.97 -71.63
N PRO A 218 10.78 11.53 -71.42
CA PRO A 218 10.45 10.71 -70.26
C PRO A 218 9.90 9.34 -70.70
N THR A 219 10.70 8.29 -70.50
CA THR A 219 10.22 6.90 -70.57
C THR A 219 9.61 6.53 -69.22
N SER A 220 8.29 6.30 -69.16
CA SER A 220 7.60 6.04 -67.88
C SER A 220 6.48 4.99 -67.98
N SER A 221 6.86 3.71 -67.91
CA SER A 221 6.04 2.55 -67.47
C SER A 221 6.85 1.25 -67.59
N PRO A 222 6.49 0.14 -66.90
CA PRO A 222 5.44 0.00 -65.87
C PRO A 222 6.00 -0.41 -64.49
N SER A 223 5.16 -0.30 -63.44
CA SER A 223 5.34 -1.09 -62.21
C SER A 223 4.02 -1.29 -61.47
N THR A 224 3.50 -2.50 -61.65
CA THR A 224 2.32 -3.12 -61.07
C THR A 224 2.08 -2.80 -59.59
N ALA A 225 0.87 -2.34 -59.25
CA ALA A 225 0.39 -2.32 -57.88
C ALA A 225 -0.22 -3.70 -57.51
N PRO A 226 0.20 -4.35 -56.42
CA PRO A 226 -0.50 -5.52 -55.89
C PRO A 226 -1.69 -5.06 -55.02
N ALA A 227 -2.90 -5.47 -55.39
CA ALA A 227 -4.09 -5.27 -54.56
C ALA A 227 -4.05 -6.21 -53.33
N PRO A 228 -4.43 -5.74 -52.12
CA PRO A 228 -4.61 -6.63 -50.98
C PRO A 228 -5.89 -7.44 -51.15
N SER A 229 -5.76 -8.74 -51.40
CA SER A 229 -6.90 -9.65 -51.54
C SER A 229 -7.73 -9.72 -50.24
N ALA A 230 -9.06 -9.70 -50.38
CA ALA A 230 -9.95 -9.94 -49.25
C ALA A 230 -9.88 -11.41 -48.81
N GLY A 231 -9.35 -11.65 -47.60
CA GLY A 231 -9.42 -12.94 -46.91
C GLY A 231 -10.33 -12.82 -45.70
N GLY A 232 -11.39 -13.64 -45.64
CA GLY A 232 -12.37 -13.61 -44.55
C GLY A 232 -11.76 -14.06 -43.22
N GLY A 233 -11.95 -13.25 -42.17
CA GLY A 233 -11.42 -13.52 -40.83
C GLY A 233 -12.21 -12.75 -39.77
N ILE A 234 -13.27 -13.38 -39.25
CA ILE A 234 -14.13 -12.84 -38.19
C ILE A 234 -13.35 -12.55 -36.90
N GLY A 235 -13.45 -11.32 -36.39
CA GLY A 235 -13.09 -10.99 -35.01
C GLY A 235 -12.11 -9.82 -34.82
N LEU A 236 -12.66 -8.66 -34.44
CA LEU A 236 -11.97 -7.46 -33.93
C LEU A 236 -11.06 -6.71 -34.91
N GLY A 237 -11.16 -5.37 -34.91
CA GLY A 237 -10.46 -4.52 -35.87
C GLY A 237 -8.94 -4.54 -35.72
N ARG A 238 -8.22 -4.57 -36.86
CA ARG A 238 -6.76 -4.55 -36.93
C ARG A 238 -6.20 -3.22 -36.38
N ARG A 239 -6.00 -3.13 -35.06
CA ARG A 239 -5.27 -2.01 -34.43
C ARG A 239 -3.84 -1.96 -34.99
N ILE A 240 -3.28 -0.75 -35.01
CA ILE A 240 -1.93 -0.41 -35.49
C ILE A 240 -1.26 0.46 -34.42
N CYS A 241 0.00 0.17 -34.07
CA CYS A 241 0.76 1.01 -33.15
C CYS A 241 1.23 2.29 -33.87
N PRO A 242 0.87 3.49 -33.39
CA PRO A 242 1.23 4.75 -34.06
C PRO A 242 2.74 5.04 -34.04
N ASN A 243 3.49 4.46 -33.09
CA ASN A 243 4.93 4.69 -32.94
C ASN A 243 5.82 3.76 -33.79
N CYS A 244 5.32 2.60 -34.23
CA CYS A 244 6.14 1.63 -34.99
C CYS A 244 5.43 0.87 -36.12
N GLY A 245 4.17 1.17 -36.41
CA GLY A 245 3.39 0.53 -37.48
C GLY A 245 3.03 -0.95 -37.24
N ALA A 246 3.46 -1.56 -36.13
CA ALA A 246 3.15 -2.96 -35.82
C ALA A 246 1.63 -3.17 -35.68
N THR A 247 1.11 -4.27 -36.22
CA THR A 247 -0.34 -4.53 -36.34
C THR A 247 -0.77 -5.84 -35.67
N GLY A 248 -2.06 -5.95 -35.34
CA GLY A 248 -2.67 -7.19 -34.85
C GLY A 248 -2.05 -7.68 -33.54
N PHE A 249 -1.57 -8.93 -33.50
CA PHE A 249 -1.03 -9.61 -32.31
C PHE A 249 0.15 -8.88 -31.61
N ALA A 250 0.76 -7.88 -32.26
CA ALA A 250 1.77 -7.01 -31.64
C ALA A 250 1.20 -5.99 -30.64
N ILE A 251 -0.12 -5.91 -30.48
CA ILE A 251 -0.81 -4.97 -29.58
C ILE A 251 -1.64 -5.78 -28.58
N LYS A 252 -1.46 -5.51 -27.29
CA LYS A 252 -2.24 -6.11 -26.20
C LYS A 252 -3.08 -5.04 -25.51
N GLU A 253 -4.33 -5.33 -25.20
CA GLU A 253 -5.10 -4.52 -24.27
C GLU A 253 -4.67 -4.85 -22.82
N VAL A 254 -4.38 -3.81 -22.03
CA VAL A 254 -3.92 -3.90 -20.64
C VAL A 254 -4.76 -2.94 -19.79
N GLU A 255 -5.01 -3.30 -18.54
CA GLU A 255 -5.72 -2.45 -17.59
C GLU A 255 -4.85 -1.25 -17.15
N ASP A 256 -5.35 -0.04 -17.38
CA ASP A 256 -4.71 1.19 -16.96
C ASP A 256 -5.03 1.48 -15.48
N LYS A 257 -4.14 1.04 -14.61
CA LYS A 257 -4.24 1.24 -13.16
C LYS A 257 -4.24 2.71 -12.72
N SER A 258 -3.88 3.65 -13.60
CA SER A 258 -3.97 5.08 -13.33
C SER A 258 -5.38 5.65 -13.50
N LYS A 259 -6.28 4.94 -14.21
CA LYS A 259 -7.59 5.47 -14.63
C LYS A 259 -8.73 4.51 -14.30
N ILE A 260 -9.28 4.69 -13.10
CA ILE A 260 -10.38 3.88 -12.56
C ILE A 260 -11.73 4.43 -13.04
N LEU A 261 -12.62 3.54 -13.50
CA LEU A 261 -13.95 3.83 -14.01
C LEU A 261 -15.05 3.64 -12.95
N SER A 262 -14.89 2.68 -12.05
CA SER A 262 -15.79 2.41 -10.92
C SER A 262 -15.03 1.69 -9.81
N TYR A 263 -15.49 1.82 -8.56
CA TYR A 263 -14.89 1.20 -7.36
C TYR A 263 -15.71 0.06 -6.75
N ILE A 264 -16.99 -0.10 -7.12
CA ILE A 264 -17.94 -0.99 -6.42
C ILE A 264 -18.56 -1.97 -7.44
N PRO A 265 -18.64 -3.29 -7.14
CA PRO A 265 -18.16 -3.98 -5.94
C PRO A 265 -16.65 -4.33 -5.97
N LYS A 266 -15.96 -4.05 -7.07
CA LYS A 266 -14.50 -4.14 -7.23
C LYS A 266 -14.02 -2.98 -8.11
N PRO A 267 -12.76 -2.51 -7.97
CA PRO A 267 -12.21 -1.50 -8.87
C PRO A 267 -12.17 -2.02 -10.31
N GLN A 268 -12.76 -1.25 -11.23
CA GLN A 268 -12.72 -1.47 -12.66
C GLN A 268 -11.85 -0.39 -13.32
N TYR A 269 -10.82 -0.83 -14.04
CA TYR A 269 -9.86 0.04 -14.71
C TYR A 269 -10.25 0.28 -16.17
N ALA A 270 -9.86 1.43 -16.72
CA ALA A 270 -9.89 1.64 -18.16
C ALA A 270 -8.92 0.68 -18.87
N LYS A 271 -9.12 0.43 -20.16
CA LYS A 271 -8.20 -0.34 -20.99
C LYS A 271 -7.34 0.59 -21.86
N LYS A 272 -6.05 0.30 -21.95
CA LYS A 272 -5.10 0.90 -22.90
C LYS A 272 -4.45 -0.16 -23.80
N SER A 273 -4.01 0.24 -24.98
CA SER A 273 -3.33 -0.60 -25.97
C SER A 273 -1.82 -0.47 -25.82
N VAL A 274 -1.14 -1.56 -25.49
CA VAL A 274 0.33 -1.59 -25.34
C VAL A 274 0.96 -2.35 -26.49
N CYS A 275 1.90 -1.72 -27.20
CA CYS A 275 2.64 -2.37 -28.28
C CYS A 275 3.79 -3.23 -27.73
N THR A 276 3.74 -4.54 -27.96
CA THR A 276 4.77 -5.49 -27.50
C THR A 276 6.08 -5.42 -28.29
N LYS A 277 6.19 -4.54 -29.28
CA LYS A 277 7.41 -4.34 -30.10
C LYS A 277 8.22 -3.11 -29.71
N CYS A 278 7.58 -2.04 -29.23
CA CYS A 278 8.25 -0.79 -28.85
C CYS A 278 7.85 -0.25 -27.47
N GLY A 279 7.04 -0.98 -26.70
CA GLY A 279 6.57 -0.57 -25.37
C GLY A 279 5.53 0.56 -25.35
N PHE A 280 5.23 1.17 -26.50
CA PHE A 280 4.36 2.34 -26.58
C PHE A 280 2.90 2.03 -26.19
N GLU A 281 2.34 2.84 -25.29
CA GLU A 281 0.97 2.75 -24.77
C GLU A 281 0.07 3.83 -25.41
N PHE A 282 -1.16 3.49 -25.77
CA PHE A 282 -2.13 4.39 -26.43
C PHE A 282 -3.60 3.90 -26.34
#